data_AF-A0A7S3MRK4-F1
#
_entry.id   AF-A0A7S3MRK4-F1
#
_cell.length_a   1.000
_cell.length_b   1.000
_cell.length_c   1.000
_cell.angle_alpha   90.00
_cell.angle_beta   90.00
_cell.angle_gamma   90.00
#
_symmetry.space_group_name_H-M   'P 1'
#
loop_
_entity.id
_entity.type
_entity.pdbx_description
1 polymer ?
#
loop_
_entity_poly.entity_id
_entity_poly.type
_entity_poly.pdbx_seq_one_letter_code
_entity_poly.pdbx_strand_id
1 'polypeptide(L)'
;MSVVVLESISHKTLHLTGVDLVEGTPVLDIKPYHTADCLQSFKVPAYLTQESYSVNFHPKCLEQLEEILNTNTLKFYTREDNLCEVIRSCLAQDPSTVHTKLKHPQRGLYAFALDSLEIAYVRDSQALTMEVVLVEVFSSEKPKMRSSQWLESTLLSLKKMGFEI
;
A
#
# COMPACT_ATOMS: atom_id res chain seq x y z
N MET A 1 -0.24 6.44 19.13
CA MET A 1 1.12 6.14 19.61
C MET A 1 1.63 5.01 18.75
N SER A 2 2.84 5.10 18.23
CA SER A 2 3.45 4.06 17.40
C SER A 2 4.58 3.40 18.19
N VAL A 3 4.62 2.07 18.22
CA VAL A 3 5.74 1.30 18.79
C VAL A 3 6.48 0.69 17.63
N VAL A 4 7.76 1.02 17.52
CA VAL A 4 8.60 0.70 16.37
C VAL A 4 9.91 0.09 16.84
N VAL A 5 10.54 -0.69 15.97
CA VAL A 5 11.88 -1.22 16.21
C VAL A 5 12.90 -0.17 15.80
N LEU A 6 13.85 0.12 16.68
CA LEU A 6 15.02 0.96 16.36
C LEU A 6 16.12 0.07 15.80
N GLU A 7 16.44 0.25 14.51
CA GLU A 7 17.49 -0.51 13.82
C GLU A 7 18.87 0.13 14.03
N SER A 8 18.94 1.46 13.87
CA SER A 8 20.19 2.20 14.04
C SER A 8 19.95 3.69 14.28
N ILE A 9 20.99 4.36 14.78
CA ILE A 9 21.03 5.81 14.97
C ILE A 9 22.19 6.36 14.14
N SER A 10 21.87 7.27 13.22
CA SER A 10 22.83 7.98 12.37
C SER A 10 22.72 9.48 12.64
N HIS A 11 23.61 10.02 13.47
CA HIS A 11 23.57 11.41 13.93
C HIS A 11 22.24 11.79 14.60
N LYS A 12 21.39 12.55 13.90
CA LYS A 12 20.06 13.00 14.35
C LYS A 12 18.92 12.25 13.65
N THR A 13 19.24 11.14 12.99
CA THR A 13 18.30 10.30 12.24
C THR A 13 18.16 8.95 12.93
N LEU A 14 16.92 8.54 13.18
CA LEU A 14 16.58 7.21 13.66
C LEU A 14 16.12 6.36 12.47
N HIS A 15 16.72 5.19 12.28
CA HIS A 15 16.29 4.21 11.29
C HIS A 15 15.37 3.21 12.01
N LEU A 16 14.13 3.11 11.53
CA LEU A 16 13.04 2.43 12.24
C LEU A 16 12.37 1.39 11.35
N THR A 17 11.92 0.28 11.93
CA THR A 17 11.12 -0.76 11.27
C THR A 17 9.76 -0.90 11.96
N GLY A 18 8.74 -1.29 11.19
CA GLY A 18 7.37 -1.47 11.72
C GLY A 18 6.61 -0.16 11.93
N VAL A 19 6.97 0.88 11.19
CA VAL A 19 6.33 2.21 11.27
C VAL A 19 4.96 2.16 10.60
N ASP A 20 3.94 2.66 11.30
CA ASP A 20 2.55 2.80 10.83
C ASP A 20 2.14 4.27 10.57
N LEU A 21 3.12 5.15 10.42
CA LEU A 21 2.94 6.59 10.20
C LEU A 21 3.04 6.93 8.71
N VAL A 22 2.25 7.91 8.27
CA VAL A 22 2.37 8.46 6.92
C VAL A 22 3.55 9.43 6.81
N GLU A 23 4.10 9.58 5.61
CA GLU A 23 5.20 10.51 5.36
C GLU A 23 4.87 11.93 5.85
N GLY A 24 5.84 12.56 6.54
CA GLY A 24 5.72 13.92 7.04
C GLY A 24 4.91 14.06 8.33
N THR A 25 4.44 12.96 8.93
CA THR A 25 3.77 12.99 10.24
C THR A 25 4.68 13.63 11.30
N PRO A 26 4.29 14.77 11.93
CA PRO A 26 5.11 15.40 12.96
C PRO A 26 5.25 14.49 14.20
N VAL A 27 6.49 14.29 14.66
CA VAL A 27 6.78 13.55 15.88
C VAL A 27 6.88 14.54 17.05
N LEU A 28 5.98 14.39 18.02
CA LEU A 28 5.95 15.28 19.19
C LEU A 28 6.98 14.89 20.26
N ASP A 29 7.22 13.59 20.44
CA ASP A 29 8.03 13.05 21.51
C ASP A 29 8.53 11.65 21.16
N ILE A 30 9.72 11.29 21.65
CA ILE A 30 10.36 9.98 21.42
C ILE A 30 10.75 9.41 22.78
N LYS A 31 10.26 8.21 23.10
CA LYS A 31 10.57 7.51 24.34
C LYS A 31 11.03 6.08 24.06
N PRO A 32 11.98 5.55 24.84
CA PRO A 32 12.30 4.13 24.77
C PRO A 32 11.09 3.31 25.22
N TYR A 33 10.80 2.23 24.51
CA TYR A 33 9.84 1.22 24.95
C TYR A 33 10.43 0.49 26.17
N HIS A 34 9.74 0.55 27.31
CA HIS A 34 10.18 -0.05 28.56
C HIS A 34 9.40 -1.35 28.83
N THR A 35 9.96 -2.25 29.63
CA THR A 35 9.28 -3.51 30.00
C THR A 35 7.96 -3.30 30.73
N ALA A 36 7.80 -2.15 31.39
CA ALA A 36 6.55 -1.73 32.01
C ALA A 36 5.42 -1.43 30.99
N ASP A 37 5.76 -1.17 29.73
CA ASP A 37 4.80 -0.98 28.64
C ASP A 37 4.30 -2.32 28.06
N CYS A 38 4.95 -3.43 28.43
CA CYS A 38 4.62 -4.76 27.91
C CYS A 38 3.34 -5.32 28.54
N LEU A 39 2.33 -5.54 27.70
CA LEU A 39 1.09 -6.21 28.07
C LEU A 39 1.35 -7.70 28.30
N GLN A 40 1.24 -8.15 29.56
CA GLN A 40 1.42 -9.57 29.94
C GLN A 40 0.37 -10.50 29.33
N SER A 41 -0.83 -9.99 29.06
CA SER A 41 -1.92 -10.72 28.42
C SER A 41 -2.82 -9.74 27.69
N PHE A 42 -3.26 -10.12 26.50
CA PHE A 42 -4.26 -9.39 25.72
C PHE A 42 -5.19 -10.39 25.02
N LYS A 43 -6.38 -9.90 24.65
CA LYS A 43 -7.33 -10.64 23.80
C LYS A 43 -7.54 -9.82 22.54
N VAL A 44 -7.28 -10.42 21.39
CA VAL A 44 -7.64 -9.82 20.10
C VAL A 44 -9.15 -9.98 19.93
N PRO A 45 -9.91 -8.91 19.73
CA PRO A 45 -11.33 -9.02 19.43
C PRO A 45 -11.58 -9.85 18.17
N ALA A 46 -12.58 -10.73 18.21
CA ALA A 46 -12.88 -11.66 17.11
C ALA A 46 -13.16 -10.97 15.76
N TYR A 47 -13.64 -9.72 15.78
CA TYR A 47 -13.89 -8.94 14.56
C TYR A 47 -12.61 -8.43 13.87
N LEU A 48 -11.44 -8.49 14.53
CA LEU A 48 -10.15 -8.14 13.94
C LEU A 48 -9.49 -9.31 13.21
N THR A 49 -9.98 -10.54 13.41
CA THR A 49 -9.55 -11.71 12.63
C THR A 49 -10.18 -11.59 11.24
N GLN A 50 -9.45 -10.96 10.32
CA GLN A 50 -9.90 -10.74 8.95
C GLN A 50 -9.27 -11.77 8.02
N GLU A 51 -10.03 -12.24 7.03
CA GLU A 51 -9.50 -13.13 6.01
C GLU A 51 -8.50 -12.37 5.13
N SER A 52 -7.40 -13.05 4.79
CA SER A 52 -6.35 -12.51 3.93
C SER A 52 -6.76 -12.64 2.47
N TYR A 53 -6.55 -11.59 1.68
CA TYR A 53 -6.79 -11.64 0.24
C TYR A 53 -5.59 -12.27 -0.48
N SER A 54 -5.87 -13.10 -1.49
CA SER A 54 -4.85 -13.52 -2.44
C SER A 54 -4.55 -12.38 -3.42
N VAL A 55 -3.29 -11.95 -3.51
CA VAL A 55 -2.89 -10.80 -4.33
C VAL A 55 -2.13 -11.25 -5.56
N ASN A 56 -2.71 -10.95 -6.72
CA ASN A 56 -2.17 -11.20 -8.04
C ASN A 56 -1.77 -9.90 -8.72
N PHE A 57 -0.88 -10.01 -9.70
CA PHE A 57 -0.43 -8.88 -10.52
C PHE A 57 -0.70 -9.20 -11.97
N HIS A 58 -1.26 -8.24 -12.69
CA HIS A 58 -1.31 -8.31 -14.13
C HIS A 58 0.14 -8.34 -14.69
N PRO A 59 0.47 -9.16 -15.71
CA PRO A 59 1.85 -9.32 -16.20
C PRO A 59 2.54 -7.99 -16.54
N LYS A 60 1.81 -7.06 -17.17
CA LYS A 60 2.33 -5.71 -17.49
C LYS A 60 2.73 -4.91 -16.26
N CYS A 61 2.06 -5.09 -15.12
CA CYS A 61 2.43 -4.40 -13.88
C CYS A 61 3.76 -4.93 -13.33
N LEU A 62 4.04 -6.23 -13.50
CA LEU A 62 5.34 -6.81 -13.11
C LEU A 62 6.47 -6.22 -13.95
N GLU A 63 6.28 -6.16 -15.27
CA GLU A 63 7.23 -5.52 -16.20
C GLU A 63 7.46 -4.05 -15.85
N GLN A 64 6.39 -3.30 -15.57
CA GLN A 64 6.47 -1.88 -15.16
C GLN A 64 7.22 -1.69 -13.83
N LEU A 65 6.95 -2.53 -12.82
CA LEU A 65 7.63 -2.45 -11.53
C LEU A 65 9.14 -2.71 -11.68
N GLU A 66 9.53 -3.68 -12.52
CA GLU A 66 10.93 -3.95 -12.83
C GLU A 66 11.60 -2.75 -13.53
N GLU A 67 10.94 -2.15 -14.52
CA GLU A 67 11.45 -0.96 -15.21
C GLU A 67 11.62 0.24 -14.25
N ILE A 68 10.65 0.46 -13.36
CA ILE A 68 10.68 1.55 -12.37
C ILE A 68 11.85 1.35 -11.39
N LEU A 69 12.05 0.13 -10.89
CA LEU A 69 13.17 -0.16 -9.99
C LEU A 69 14.52 0.03 -10.69
N ASN A 70 14.61 -0.32 -11.98
CA ASN A 70 15.82 -0.13 -12.78
C ASN A 70 16.13 1.35 -13.07
N THR A 71 15.11 2.19 -13.22
CA THR A 71 15.27 3.63 -13.43
C THR A 71 15.54 4.41 -12.13
N ASN A 72 15.36 3.75 -10.96
CA ASN A 72 15.66 4.27 -9.62
C ASN A 72 14.96 5.63 -9.34
N THR A 73 13.71 5.75 -9.77
CA THR A 73 12.91 6.99 -9.63
C THR A 73 12.21 7.13 -8.29
N LEU A 74 12.30 6.12 -7.42
CA LEU A 74 11.61 6.05 -6.13
C LEU A 74 12.44 6.70 -5.01
N LYS A 75 11.76 7.19 -3.97
CA LYS A 75 12.38 7.89 -2.84
C LYS A 75 12.80 6.94 -1.73
N PHE A 76 11.98 5.93 -1.45
CA PHE A 76 12.12 5.02 -0.32
C PHE A 76 12.57 3.62 -0.73
N TYR A 77 12.21 3.19 -1.94
CA TYR A 77 12.50 1.86 -2.44
C TYR A 77 13.58 1.91 -3.51
N THR A 78 14.40 0.86 -3.54
CA THR A 78 15.53 0.69 -4.44
C THR A 78 15.41 -0.64 -5.17
N ARG A 79 16.28 -0.88 -6.16
CA ARG A 79 16.33 -2.17 -6.88
C ARG A 79 16.57 -3.39 -5.99
N GLU A 80 17.11 -3.20 -4.78
CA GLU A 80 17.36 -4.29 -3.82
C GLU A 80 16.09 -4.68 -3.06
N ASP A 81 15.07 -3.82 -3.07
CA ASP A 81 13.80 -4.06 -2.42
C ASP A 81 12.85 -4.91 -3.27
N ASN A 82 12.11 -5.80 -2.62
CA ASN A 82 11.06 -6.56 -3.27
C ASN A 82 9.72 -5.79 -3.25
N LEU A 83 9.57 -4.84 -4.17
CA LEU A 83 8.40 -3.97 -4.23
C LEU A 83 7.09 -4.75 -4.46
N CYS A 84 7.15 -5.88 -5.18
CA CYS A 84 6.00 -6.78 -5.35
C CYS A 84 5.53 -7.35 -4.00
N GLU A 85 6.44 -7.79 -3.14
CA GLU A 85 6.09 -8.28 -1.80
C GLU A 85 5.57 -7.18 -0.89
N VAL A 86 6.09 -5.96 -1.02
CA VAL A 86 5.57 -4.78 -0.28
C VAL A 86 4.12 -4.55 -0.67
N ILE A 87 3.82 -4.43 -1.97
CA ILE A 87 2.46 -4.20 -2.48
C ILE A 87 1.54 -5.36 -2.09
N ARG A 88 2.00 -6.61 -2.23
CA ARG A 88 1.27 -7.82 -1.83
C ARG A 88 0.92 -7.81 -0.36
N SER A 89 1.89 -7.52 0.50
CA SER A 89 1.69 -7.48 1.96
C SER A 89 0.71 -6.39 2.38
N CYS A 90 0.76 -5.23 1.72
CA CYS A 90 -0.21 -4.16 1.96
C CYS A 90 -1.63 -4.56 1.54
N LEU A 91 -1.79 -5.13 0.34
CA LEU A 91 -3.10 -5.48 -0.21
C LEU A 91 -3.74 -6.68 0.49
N ALA A 92 -2.95 -7.67 0.92
CA ALA A 92 -3.44 -8.85 1.62
C ALA A 92 -4.25 -8.51 2.89
N GLN A 93 -3.93 -7.39 3.54
CA GLN A 93 -4.63 -6.87 4.74
C GLN A 93 -5.89 -6.04 4.40
N ASP A 94 -6.22 -5.89 3.12
CA ASP A 94 -7.33 -5.08 2.60
C ASP A 94 -7.35 -3.63 3.11
N PRO A 95 -6.54 -2.73 2.49
CA PRO A 95 -6.45 -1.33 2.90
C PRO A 95 -7.69 -0.51 2.52
N SER A 96 -8.70 -1.13 1.91
CA SER A 96 -9.89 -0.43 1.43
C SER A 96 -10.75 0.07 2.59
N THR A 97 -11.26 1.29 2.50
CA THR A 97 -12.14 1.84 3.55
C THR A 97 -13.50 1.15 3.56
N VAL A 98 -14.12 1.05 4.74
CA VAL A 98 -15.49 0.52 4.89
C VAL A 98 -16.47 1.24 3.96
N HIS A 99 -16.37 2.57 3.87
CA HIS A 99 -17.22 3.39 2.99
C HIS A 99 -17.11 2.99 1.52
N THR A 100 -15.90 2.73 1.01
CA THR A 100 -15.71 2.31 -0.38
C THR A 100 -16.23 0.89 -0.60
N LYS A 101 -16.03 -0.01 0.36
CA LYS A 101 -16.56 -1.39 0.31
C LYS A 101 -18.09 -1.40 0.22
N LEU A 102 -18.78 -0.50 0.91
CA LEU A 102 -20.25 -0.40 0.83
C LEU A 102 -20.76 0.04 -0.55
N LYS A 103 -19.99 0.87 -1.27
CA LYS A 103 -20.35 1.31 -2.63
C LYS A 103 -20.12 0.23 -3.68
N HIS A 104 -19.10 -0.59 -3.47
CA HIS A 104 -18.69 -1.66 -4.39
C HIS A 104 -18.57 -2.98 -3.60
N PRO A 105 -19.70 -3.57 -3.17
CA PRO A 105 -19.71 -4.68 -2.21
C PRO A 105 -19.08 -5.95 -2.75
N GLN A 106 -19.22 -6.22 -4.06
CA GLN A 106 -18.75 -7.43 -4.71
C GLN A 106 -17.40 -7.21 -5.40
N ARG A 107 -17.38 -6.31 -6.40
CA ARG A 107 -16.20 -6.00 -7.19
C ARG A 107 -16.07 -4.51 -7.39
N GLY A 108 -14.85 -3.98 -7.33
CA GLY A 108 -14.61 -2.56 -7.54
C GLY A 108 -13.15 -2.25 -7.86
N LEU A 109 -12.94 -1.11 -8.51
CA LEU A 109 -11.63 -0.54 -8.78
C LEU A 109 -11.24 0.42 -7.64
N TYR A 110 -10.04 0.19 -7.10
CA TYR A 110 -9.48 0.94 -5.98
C TYR A 110 -8.08 1.42 -6.37
N ALA A 111 -7.57 2.39 -5.62
CA ALA A 111 -6.20 2.83 -5.77
C ALA A 111 -5.64 3.44 -4.48
N PHE A 112 -4.33 3.34 -4.34
CA PHE A 112 -3.56 3.98 -3.29
C PHE A 112 -2.22 4.47 -3.83
N ALA A 113 -1.57 5.36 -3.07
CA ALA A 113 -0.21 5.77 -3.36
C ALA A 113 0.77 5.01 -2.47
N LEU A 114 1.88 4.58 -3.06
CA LEU A 114 3.03 4.00 -2.38
C LEU A 114 4.29 4.71 -2.90
N ASP A 115 5.00 5.43 -2.04
CA ASP A 115 6.08 6.33 -2.50
C ASP A 115 5.55 7.27 -3.60
N SER A 116 6.19 7.28 -4.77
CA SER A 116 5.83 8.07 -5.94
C SER A 116 5.02 7.25 -6.97
N LEU A 117 4.40 6.14 -6.51
CA LEU A 117 3.61 5.24 -7.34
C LEU A 117 2.13 5.36 -7.07
N GLU A 118 1.36 5.47 -8.13
CA GLU A 118 -0.05 5.13 -8.12
C GLU A 118 -0.21 3.64 -8.39
N ILE A 119 -0.86 2.94 -7.46
CA ILE A 119 -1.20 1.53 -7.59
C ILE A 119 -2.72 1.41 -7.67
N ALA A 120 -3.25 0.98 -8.82
CA ALA A 120 -4.66 0.65 -8.96
C ALA A 120 -4.87 -0.86 -8.96
N TYR A 121 -5.92 -1.30 -8.27
CA TYR A 121 -6.23 -2.71 -8.08
C TYR A 121 -7.73 -2.97 -8.13
N VAL A 122 -8.09 -4.15 -8.65
CA VAL A 122 -9.46 -4.68 -8.59
C VAL A 122 -9.57 -5.56 -7.36
N ARG A 123 -10.55 -5.28 -6.50
CA ARG A 123 -10.89 -6.14 -5.36
C ARG A 123 -12.13 -6.95 -5.69
N ASP A 124 -12.05 -8.27 -5.52
CA ASP A 124 -13.19 -9.19 -5.58
C ASP A 124 -13.42 -9.79 -4.18
N SER A 125 -14.52 -9.42 -3.54
CA SER A 125 -14.85 -9.89 -2.19
C SER A 125 -15.41 -11.30 -2.15
N GLN A 126 -15.92 -11.82 -3.27
CA GLN A 126 -16.45 -13.18 -3.34
C GLN A 126 -15.32 -14.19 -3.54
N ALA A 127 -14.37 -13.85 -4.41
CA ALA A 127 -13.19 -14.67 -4.67
C ALA A 127 -12.07 -14.48 -3.63
N LEU A 128 -12.17 -13.45 -2.77
CA LEU A 128 -11.11 -13.00 -1.85
C LEU A 128 -9.79 -12.74 -2.58
N THR A 129 -9.87 -12.10 -3.74
CA THR A 129 -8.72 -11.75 -4.56
C THR A 129 -8.56 -10.24 -4.72
N MET A 130 -7.30 -9.83 -4.85
CA MET A 130 -6.94 -8.51 -5.35
C MET A 130 -6.03 -8.67 -6.55
N GLU A 131 -6.32 -7.94 -7.61
CA GLU A 131 -5.49 -7.92 -8.82
C GLU A 131 -4.94 -6.51 -9.02
N VAL A 132 -3.62 -6.36 -8.99
CA VAL A 132 -2.95 -5.11 -9.36
C VAL A 132 -3.00 -4.98 -10.88
N VAL A 133 -3.64 -3.92 -11.35
CA VAL A 133 -3.96 -3.70 -12.77
C VAL A 133 -3.29 -2.47 -13.36
N LEU A 134 -2.79 -1.57 -12.51
CA LEU A 134 -2.07 -0.37 -12.93
C LEU A 134 -0.95 -0.05 -11.94
N VAL A 135 0.22 0.28 -12.49
CA VAL A 135 1.34 0.91 -11.77
C VAL A 135 1.83 2.09 -12.60
N GLU A 136 1.71 3.30 -12.06
CA GLU A 136 2.17 4.53 -12.73
C GLU A 136 3.00 5.40 -11.78
N VAL A 137 4.08 6.00 -12.29
CA VAL A 137 4.90 6.95 -11.54
C VAL A 137 4.30 8.35 -11.66
N PHE A 138 4.17 9.08 -10.56
CA PHE A 138 3.81 10.51 -10.56
C PHE A 138 4.97 11.37 -10.07
N SER A 139 5.17 12.53 -10.70
CA SER A 139 6.43 13.29 -10.59
C SER A 139 6.43 14.45 -9.57
N SER A 140 5.28 14.90 -9.09
CA SER A 140 5.21 16.14 -8.29
C SER A 140 4.12 16.12 -7.23
N GLU A 141 2.86 16.00 -7.64
CA GLU A 141 1.72 15.93 -6.72
C GLU A 141 1.08 14.55 -6.76
N LYS A 142 0.69 14.06 -5.58
CA LYS A 142 -0.09 12.84 -5.46
C LYS A 142 -1.39 13.00 -6.26
N PRO A 143 -1.69 12.10 -7.21
CA PRO A 143 -2.88 12.23 -8.04
C PRO A 143 -4.15 12.15 -7.19
N LYS A 144 -5.19 12.88 -7.61
CA LYS A 144 -6.50 12.87 -6.96
C LYS A 144 -7.28 11.60 -7.35
N MET A 145 -6.78 10.48 -6.87
CA MET A 145 -7.35 9.14 -7.06
C MET A 145 -8.79 9.06 -6.56
N ARG A 146 -9.57 8.15 -7.16
CA ARG A 146 -10.98 7.85 -6.81
C ARG A 146 -11.95 9.02 -7.07
N SER A 147 -11.57 9.96 -7.93
CA SER A 147 -12.47 10.96 -8.53
C SER A 147 -13.06 10.45 -9.86
N SER A 148 -14.13 11.07 -10.36
CA SER A 148 -14.71 10.69 -11.65
C SER A 148 -13.73 10.85 -12.81
N GLN A 149 -12.97 11.97 -12.82
CA GLN A 149 -11.94 12.22 -13.83
C GLN A 149 -10.84 11.17 -13.79
N TRP A 150 -10.38 10.82 -12.58
CA TRP A 150 -9.41 9.75 -12.38
C TRP A 150 -9.94 8.40 -12.89
N LEU A 151 -11.19 8.08 -12.59
CA LEU A 151 -11.78 6.81 -13.03
C LEU A 151 -11.82 6.72 -14.56
N GLU A 152 -12.20 7.79 -15.26
CA GLU A 152 -12.21 7.84 -16.71
C GLU A 152 -10.79 7.67 -17.30
N SER A 153 -9.79 8.35 -16.75
CA SER A 153 -8.40 8.23 -17.20
C SER A 153 -7.83 6.84 -16.97
N THR A 154 -8.05 6.27 -15.78
CA THR A 154 -7.56 4.93 -15.43
C THR A 154 -8.22 3.87 -16.32
N LEU A 155 -9.53 3.95 -16.55
CA LEU A 155 -10.22 3.02 -17.46
C LEU A 155 -9.67 3.11 -18.89
N LEU A 156 -9.29 4.31 -19.35
CA LEU A 156 -8.66 4.48 -20.65
C LEU A 156 -7.25 3.83 -20.69
N SER A 157 -6.44 4.02 -19.66
CA SER A 157 -5.12 3.36 -19.54
C SER A 157 -5.27 1.83 -19.53
N LEU A 158 -6.21 1.30 -18.75
CA LEU A 158 -6.49 -0.13 -18.67
C LEU A 158 -6.91 -0.72 -20.02
N LYS A 159 -7.80 -0.04 -20.75
CA LYS A 159 -8.18 -0.45 -22.12
C LYS A 159 -6.98 -0.49 -23.07
N LYS A 160 -6.08 0.51 -23.02
CA LYS A 160 -4.84 0.50 -23.81
C LYS A 160 -3.91 -0.64 -23.41
N MET A 161 -3.93 -1.04 -22.15
CA MET A 161 -3.19 -2.18 -21.64
C MET A 161 -3.86 -3.53 -21.98
N GLY A 162 -5.02 -3.54 -22.63
CA GLY A 162 -5.77 -4.75 -22.98
C GLY A 162 -6.51 -5.37 -21.80
N PHE A 163 -6.75 -4.59 -20.75
CA PHE A 163 -7.48 -5.01 -19.56
C PHE A 163 -8.94 -4.51 -19.64
N GLU A 164 -9.89 -5.43 -19.48
CA GLU A 164 -11.31 -5.12 -19.40
C GLU A 164 -11.81 -5.40 -17.97
N ILE A 165 -12.43 -4.39 -17.35
CA ILE A 165 -13.03 -4.50 -16.00
C ILE A 165 -14.48 -4.96 -16.11
#